data_AF-A0A3C1K9C8-F1
#
_entry.id   AF-A0A3C1K9C8-F1
#
_cell.length_a   1.000
_cell.length_b   1.000
_cell.length_c   1.000
_cell.angle_alpha   90.00
_cell.angle_beta   90.00
_cell.angle_gamma   90.00
#
_symmetry.space_group_name_H-M   'P 1'
#
loop_
_entity.id
_entity.type
_entity.pdbx_description
1 polymer ?
#
loop_
_entity_poly.entity_id
_entity_poly.type
_entity_poly.pdbx_seq_one_letter_code
_entity_poly.pdbx_strand_id
1 'polypeptide(L)'
;HTAILFESRAALAAALYSVARHAPQTFTGSADHLVSQAFYFTDPEGNGIELYWDRARTAWSWTHGQVEMATLYLDPNAFLSEHLTEQAAAGSTAGDAASVGHVHLSVGDVATARAFYVDTLGFDATASMGNQALFVSAGGYHHHMAMNVWN
;
A
#
# COMPACT_ATOMS: atom_id res chain seq x y z
N HIS A 1 8.84 -1.35 3.59
CA HIS A 1 7.77 -2.34 3.79
C HIS A 1 7.48 -3.06 2.48
N THR A 2 6.81 -4.21 2.54
CA THR A 2 6.26 -4.92 1.37
C THR A 2 4.75 -4.85 1.40
N ALA A 3 4.12 -4.50 0.29
CA ALA A 3 2.68 -4.36 0.18
C ALA A 3 2.04 -5.51 -0.60
N ILE A 4 0.99 -6.08 -0.02
CA ILE A 4 0.21 -7.17 -0.58
C ILE A 4 -1.12 -6.61 -1.08
N LEU A 5 -1.31 -6.68 -2.39
CA LEU A 5 -2.49 -6.22 -3.10
C LEU A 5 -3.55 -7.32 -3.12
N PHE A 6 -4.77 -6.95 -2.75
CA PHE A 6 -5.97 -7.78 -2.87
C PHE A 6 -6.85 -7.26 -4.00
N GLU A 7 -7.50 -8.16 -4.74
CA GLU A 7 -8.39 -7.80 -5.86
C GLU A 7 -9.71 -7.18 -5.40
N SER A 8 -10.16 -7.53 -4.19
CA SER A 8 -11.43 -7.07 -3.63
C SER A 8 -11.29 -6.57 -2.20
N ARG A 9 -12.14 -5.60 -1.82
CA ARG A 9 -12.25 -5.12 -0.44
C ARG A 9 -12.71 -6.22 0.51
N ALA A 10 -13.50 -7.19 0.03
CA ALA A 10 -13.90 -8.35 0.82
C ALA A 10 -12.70 -9.26 1.14
N ALA A 11 -11.82 -9.50 0.17
CA ALA A 11 -10.59 -10.26 0.39
C ALA A 11 -9.63 -9.54 1.35
N LEU A 12 -9.47 -8.22 1.19
CA LEU A 12 -8.70 -7.41 2.13
C LEU A 12 -9.30 -7.46 3.55
N ALA A 13 -10.62 -7.35 3.69
CA ALA A 13 -11.30 -7.42 4.97
C ALA A 13 -11.12 -8.79 5.65
N ALA A 14 -11.16 -9.88 4.88
CA ALA A 14 -10.89 -11.23 5.39
C ALA A 14 -9.45 -11.34 5.94
N ALA A 15 -8.46 -10.82 5.21
CA ALA A 15 -7.06 -10.82 5.64
C ALA A 15 -6.85 -9.97 6.90
N LEU A 16 -7.40 -8.75 6.91
CA LEU A 16 -7.37 -7.85 8.07
C LEU A 16 -8.02 -8.50 9.30
N TYR A 17 -9.18 -9.13 9.13
CA TYR A 17 -9.88 -9.84 10.21
C TYR A 17 -9.04 -11.00 10.76
N SER A 18 -8.41 -11.78 9.89
CA SER A 18 -7.51 -12.86 10.30
C SER A 18 -6.36 -12.34 11.16
N VAL A 19 -5.68 -11.26 10.74
CA VAL A 19 -4.60 -10.66 11.54
C VAL A 19 -5.11 -10.14 12.87
N ALA A 20 -6.25 -9.44 12.90
CA ALA A 20 -6.86 -8.94 14.12
C ALA A 20 -7.21 -10.06 15.13
N ARG A 21 -7.55 -11.25 14.65
CA ARG A 21 -7.86 -12.43 15.49
C ARG A 21 -6.62 -13.11 16.07
N HIS A 22 -5.54 -13.17 15.30
CA HIS A 22 -4.36 -13.98 15.65
C HIS A 22 -3.19 -13.15 16.20
N ALA A 23 -3.02 -11.92 15.73
CA ALA A 23 -1.88 -11.07 16.04
C ALA A 23 -2.24 -9.57 16.06
N PRO A 24 -3.27 -9.13 16.81
CA PRO A 24 -3.71 -7.73 16.80
C PRO A 24 -2.62 -6.74 17.22
N GLN A 25 -1.64 -7.17 18.01
CA GLN A 25 -0.51 -6.35 18.46
C GLN A 25 0.46 -5.92 17.35
N THR A 26 0.39 -6.54 16.16
CA THR A 26 1.27 -6.17 15.04
C THR A 26 0.73 -4.98 14.25
N PHE A 27 -0.54 -4.60 14.44
CA PHE A 27 -1.16 -3.49 13.73
C PHE A 27 -0.53 -2.15 14.11
N THR A 28 -0.09 -1.39 13.11
CA THR A 28 0.59 -0.11 13.30
C THR A 28 -0.18 1.09 12.76
N GLY A 29 -1.15 0.88 11.87
CA GLY A 29 -2.00 1.96 11.37
C GLY A 29 -2.82 1.60 10.15
N SER A 30 -3.62 2.56 9.70
CA SER A 30 -4.45 2.46 8.49
C SER A 30 -4.52 3.81 7.80
N ALA A 31 -4.66 3.79 6.48
CA ALA A 31 -4.77 5.00 5.68
C ALA A 31 -5.60 4.80 4.42
N ASP A 32 -6.31 5.85 4.02
CA ASP A 32 -6.80 6.03 2.66
C ASP A 32 -5.85 6.98 1.92
N HIS A 33 -5.29 6.49 0.82
CA HIS A 33 -4.30 7.19 0.01
C HIS A 33 -4.87 7.90 -1.21
N LEU A 34 -6.20 7.99 -1.35
CA LEU A 34 -6.93 8.43 -2.55
C LEU A 34 -6.79 7.49 -3.75
N VAL A 35 -5.69 6.75 -3.85
CA VAL A 35 -5.45 5.70 -4.86
C VAL A 35 -5.75 4.30 -4.32
N SER A 36 -5.61 4.11 -3.00
CA SER A 36 -5.76 2.82 -2.33
C SER A 36 -6.28 2.98 -0.89
N GLN A 37 -6.74 1.88 -0.32
CA GLN A 37 -7.06 1.75 1.11
C GLN A 37 -6.14 0.68 1.71
N ALA A 38 -5.43 1.04 2.78
CA ALA A 38 -4.32 0.26 3.30
C ALA A 38 -4.34 0.09 4.83
N PHE A 39 -3.83 -1.06 5.26
CA PHE A 39 -3.65 -1.43 6.66
C PHE A 39 -2.20 -1.90 6.88
N TYR A 40 -1.57 -1.38 7.92
CA TYR A 40 -0.15 -1.55 8.20
C TYR A 40 0.09 -2.41 9.43
N PHE A 41 1.11 -3.26 9.31
CA PHE A 41 1.55 -4.17 10.34
C PHE A 41 3.07 -4.21 10.39
N THR A 42 3.60 -4.72 11.49
CA THR A 42 5.04 -5.00 11.64
C THR A 42 5.24 -6.45 12.07
N ASP A 43 6.15 -7.16 11.39
CA ASP A 43 6.54 -8.51 11.76
C ASP A 43 7.49 -8.53 12.99
N PRO A 44 7.84 -9.69 13.55
CA PRO A 44 8.72 -9.78 14.72
C PRO A 44 10.12 -9.17 14.51
N GLU A 45 10.60 -9.10 13.27
CA GLU A 45 11.89 -8.54 12.88
C GLU A 45 11.84 -7.02 12.64
N GLY A 46 10.65 -6.41 12.70
CA GLY A 46 10.47 -4.98 12.45
C GLY A 46 10.18 -4.63 10.99
N ASN A 47 10.01 -5.61 10.10
CA ASN A 47 9.65 -5.34 8.71
C ASN A 47 8.20 -4.88 8.64
N GLY A 48 7.98 -3.74 8.00
CA GLY A 48 6.63 -3.28 7.68
C GLY A 48 5.97 -4.18 6.63
N ILE A 49 4.70 -4.49 6.86
CA ILE A 49 3.81 -5.18 5.95
C ILE A 49 2.61 -4.27 5.72
N GLU A 50 2.20 -4.11 4.46
CA GLU A 50 0.98 -3.41 4.07
C GLU A 50 0.03 -4.39 3.41
N LEU A 51 -1.22 -4.40 3.84
CA LEU A 51 -2.32 -5.09 3.16
C LEU A 51 -3.22 -4.02 2.56
N TYR A 52 -3.45 -4.04 1.26
CA TYR A 52 -4.19 -2.96 0.61
C TYR A 52 -5.03 -3.42 -0.57
N TRP A 53 -5.93 -2.53 -0.97
CA TRP A 53 -6.77 -2.65 -2.15
C TRP A 53 -6.70 -1.34 -2.95
N ASP A 54 -6.57 -1.49 -4.27
CA ASP A 54 -6.53 -0.35 -5.19
C ASP A 54 -7.93 0.10 -5.60
N ARG A 55 -8.15 1.41 -5.58
CA ARG A 55 -9.23 2.00 -6.35
C ARG A 55 -8.96 1.80 -7.84
N ALA A 56 -10.01 1.71 -8.63
CA ALA A 56 -9.88 1.66 -10.09
C ALA A 56 -9.02 2.83 -10.59
N ARG A 57 -8.09 2.57 -11.50
CA ARG A 57 -7.14 3.60 -12.02
C ARG A 57 -7.84 4.82 -12.61
N THR A 58 -9.05 4.66 -13.14
CA THR A 58 -9.88 5.75 -13.67
C THR A 58 -10.38 6.73 -12.61
N ALA A 59 -10.30 6.36 -11.33
CA ALA A 59 -10.66 7.22 -10.20
C ALA A 59 -9.45 8.00 -9.66
N TRP A 60 -8.24 7.74 -10.15
CA TRP A 60 -7.04 8.44 -9.70
C TRP A 60 -6.92 9.80 -10.37
N SER A 61 -6.61 10.82 -9.56
CA SER A 61 -6.33 12.17 -10.03
C SER A 61 -4.84 12.35 -10.29
N TRP A 62 -4.52 13.04 -11.39
CA TRP A 62 -3.15 13.36 -11.76
C TRP A 62 -3.01 14.87 -11.99
N THR A 63 -2.04 15.47 -11.33
CA THR A 63 -1.76 16.91 -11.38
C THR A 63 -0.29 17.12 -11.72
N HIS A 64 -0.01 17.76 -12.86
CA HIS A 64 1.36 17.99 -13.37
C HIS A 64 2.21 16.70 -13.49
N GLY A 65 1.59 15.58 -13.88
CA GLY A 65 2.29 14.30 -14.01
C GLY A 65 2.61 13.62 -12.68
N GLN A 66 2.06 14.10 -11.56
CA GLN A 66 2.10 13.42 -10.28
C GLN A 66 0.70 12.90 -9.92
N VAL A 67 0.63 11.66 -9.43
CA VAL A 67 -0.60 11.11 -8.87
C VAL A 67 -0.88 11.78 -7.53
N GLU A 68 -2.12 12.18 -7.31
CA GLU A 68 -2.52 12.77 -6.04
C GLU A 68 -2.64 11.68 -4.98
N MET A 69 -1.90 11.85 -3.88
CA MET A 69 -1.93 10.96 -2.74
C MET A 69 -2.12 11.75 -1.45
N ALA A 70 -2.79 11.15 -0.49
CA ALA A 70 -2.94 11.68 0.87
C ALA A 70 -2.68 10.58 1.89
N THR A 71 -2.72 10.93 3.17
CA THR A 71 -2.79 9.95 4.26
C THR A 71 -3.99 10.33 5.10
N LEU A 72 -5.17 9.88 4.68
CA LEU A 72 -6.41 10.15 5.38
C LEU A 72 -6.71 9.02 6.36
N TYR A 73 -7.36 9.35 7.47
CA TYR A 73 -7.77 8.34 8.44
C TYR A 73 -8.77 7.37 7.80
N LEU A 74 -8.49 6.08 7.97
CA LEU A 74 -9.35 4.97 7.57
C LEU A 74 -9.70 4.16 8.81
N ASP A 75 -10.97 4.10 9.19
CA ASP A 75 -11.41 3.32 10.36
C ASP A 75 -11.40 1.81 10.01
N PRO A 76 -10.54 0.99 10.64
CA PRO A 76 -10.48 -0.44 10.39
C PRO A 76 -11.76 -1.19 10.82
N ASN A 77 -12.45 -0.72 11.85
CA ASN A 77 -13.69 -1.36 12.32
C ASN A 77 -14.85 -1.08 11.37
N ALA A 78 -14.94 0.14 10.85
CA ALA A 78 -15.90 0.50 9.83
C ALA A 78 -15.66 -0.31 8.55
N PHE A 79 -14.40 -0.40 8.11
CA PHE A 79 -14.02 -1.20 6.94
C PHE A 79 -14.40 -2.68 7.09
N LEU A 80 -14.10 -3.29 8.24
CA LEU A 80 -14.50 -4.66 8.54
C LEU A 80 -16.02 -4.83 8.56
N SER A 81 -16.75 -3.88 9.17
CA SER A 81 -18.21 -3.94 9.24
C SER A 81 -18.87 -3.85 7.86
N GLU A 82 -18.26 -3.13 6.92
CA GLU A 82 -18.78 -2.96 5.56
C GLU A 82 -18.43 -4.12 4.62
N HIS A 83 -17.25 -4.73 4.79
CA HIS A 83 -16.67 -5.62 3.77
C HIS A 83 -16.42 -7.06 4.22
N LEU A 84 -16.44 -7.37 5.52
CA LEU A 84 -16.26 -8.74 5.99
C LEU A 84 -17.51 -9.56 5.71
N THR A 85 -17.36 -10.66 4.95
CA THR A 85 -18.44 -11.59 4.67
C THR A 85 -18.59 -12.63 5.80
N GLU A 86 -19.78 -13.21 5.94
CA GLU A 86 -20.01 -14.29 6.91
C GLU A 86 -19.09 -15.50 6.68
N GLN A 87 -18.82 -15.83 5.41
CA GLN A 87 -17.92 -16.92 5.04
C GLN A 87 -16.48 -16.64 5.47
N ALA A 88 -16.01 -15.41 5.25
CA ALA A 88 -14.67 -14.99 5.69
C ALA A 88 -14.57 -14.99 7.23
N ALA A 89 -15.61 -14.51 7.92
CA ALA A 89 -15.67 -14.54 9.39
C ALA A 89 -15.66 -15.97 9.95
N ALA A 90 -16.23 -16.94 9.22
CA ALA A 90 -16.21 -18.36 9.57
C ALA A 90 -14.86 -19.06 9.29
N GLY A 91 -13.83 -18.32 8.84
CA GLY A 91 -12.49 -18.84 8.60
C GLY A 91 -12.24 -19.32 7.17
N SER A 92 -13.12 -19.03 6.22
CA SER A 92 -12.79 -19.19 4.80
C SER A 92 -11.70 -18.20 4.43
N THR A 93 -10.61 -18.68 3.83
CA THR A 93 -9.71 -17.80 3.09
C THR A 93 -10.50 -17.20 1.93
N ALA A 94 -10.32 -15.91 1.65
CA ALA A 94 -10.85 -15.33 0.42
C ALA A 94 -10.31 -16.14 -0.77
N GLY A 95 -11.19 -16.52 -1.71
CA GLY A 95 -10.79 -17.28 -2.89
C GLY A 95 -10.00 -16.46 -3.91
N ASP A 96 -9.97 -15.13 -3.72
CA ASP A 96 -9.30 -14.18 -4.61
C ASP A 96 -7.77 -14.26 -4.40
N ALA A 97 -7.03 -14.11 -5.50
CA ALA A 97 -5.58 -14.09 -5.45
C ALA A 97 -5.09 -12.80 -4.76
N ALA A 98 -3.95 -12.91 -4.07
CA ALA A 98 -3.18 -11.77 -3.60
C ALA A 98 -1.83 -11.73 -4.31
N SER A 99 -1.32 -10.54 -4.58
CA SER A 99 -0.02 -10.33 -5.22
C SER A 99 0.83 -9.34 -4.44
N VAL A 100 2.15 -9.35 -4.67
CA VAL A 100 2.97 -8.22 -4.24
C VAL A 100 2.64 -7.04 -5.14
N GLY A 101 2.20 -5.95 -4.53
CA GLY A 101 1.78 -4.74 -5.23
C GLY A 101 2.94 -3.76 -5.40
N HIS A 102 3.52 -3.33 -4.27
CA HIS A 102 4.68 -2.44 -4.25
C HIS A 102 5.63 -2.73 -3.11
N VAL A 103 6.84 -2.19 -3.22
CA VAL A 103 7.87 -2.26 -2.18
C VAL A 103 8.38 -0.87 -1.83
N HIS A 104 8.60 -0.64 -0.53
CA HIS A 104 9.25 0.56 -0.02
C HIS A 104 10.66 0.19 0.43
N LEU A 105 11.65 0.77 -0.24
CA LEU A 105 13.08 0.60 0.01
C LEU A 105 13.61 1.76 0.84
N SER A 106 14.34 1.43 1.90
CA SER A 106 15.13 2.42 2.64
C SER A 106 16.40 2.73 1.86
N VAL A 107 16.59 4.00 1.51
CA VAL A 107 17.76 4.50 0.77
C VAL A 107 18.47 5.57 1.58
N GLY A 108 19.75 5.82 1.28
CA GLY A 108 20.51 6.89 1.93
C GLY A 108 20.20 8.30 1.42
N ASP A 109 19.83 8.44 0.14
CA ASP A 109 19.57 9.72 -0.51
C ASP A 109 18.56 9.59 -1.66
N VAL A 110 17.52 10.43 -1.66
CA VAL A 110 16.44 10.41 -2.65
C VAL A 110 16.91 10.92 -4.01
N ALA A 111 17.86 11.87 -4.06
CA ALA A 111 18.37 12.39 -5.33
C ALA A 111 19.18 11.31 -6.09
N THR A 112 20.02 10.57 -5.38
CA THR A 112 20.74 9.40 -5.91
C THR A 112 19.77 8.33 -6.40
N ALA A 113 18.71 8.04 -5.63
CA ALA A 113 17.66 7.12 -6.07
C ALA A 113 16.97 7.60 -7.35
N ARG A 114 16.64 8.90 -7.46
CA ARG A 114 16.06 9.49 -8.68
C ARG A 114 16.96 9.30 -9.89
N ALA A 115 18.24 9.66 -9.77
CA ALA A 115 19.21 9.54 -10.86
C ALA A 115 19.30 8.11 -11.40
N PHE A 116 19.19 7.12 -10.50
CA PHE A 116 19.19 5.72 -10.89
C PHE A 116 17.85 5.27 -11.46
N TYR A 117 16.76 5.32 -10.69
CA TYR A 117 15.48 4.71 -11.08
C TYR A 117 14.77 5.48 -12.20
N VAL A 118 14.84 6.80 -12.20
CA VAL A 118 14.16 7.63 -13.21
C VAL A 118 15.09 7.87 -14.39
N ASP A 119 16.24 8.49 -14.15
CA ASP A 119 17.07 9.00 -15.26
C ASP A 119 17.85 7.88 -15.98
N THR A 120 18.26 6.83 -15.26
CA THR A 120 19.03 5.71 -15.84
C THR A 120 18.12 4.56 -16.28
N LEU A 121 17.19 4.12 -15.42
CA LEU A 121 16.32 2.97 -15.72
C LEU A 121 15.03 3.34 -16.46
N GLY A 122 14.61 4.60 -16.44
CA GLY A 122 13.46 5.08 -17.20
C GLY A 122 12.09 4.83 -16.55
N PHE A 123 12.03 4.64 -15.22
CA PHE A 123 10.73 4.61 -14.53
C PHE A 123 10.10 6.01 -14.47
N ASP A 124 8.76 6.05 -14.52
CA ASP A 124 8.01 7.29 -14.31
C ASP A 124 8.06 7.67 -12.83
N ALA A 125 8.45 8.91 -12.51
CA ALA A 125 8.30 9.45 -11.16
C ALA A 125 6.84 9.87 -10.94
N THR A 126 6.08 9.06 -10.22
CA THR A 126 4.63 9.21 -10.09
C THR A 126 4.22 10.07 -8.91
N ALA A 127 4.99 10.08 -7.82
CA ALA A 127 4.82 11.00 -6.71
C ALA A 127 6.17 11.31 -6.07
N SER A 128 6.25 12.41 -5.34
CA SER A 128 7.45 12.76 -4.58
C SER A 128 7.10 13.57 -3.33
N MET A 129 7.91 13.39 -2.29
CA MET A 129 7.82 14.13 -1.02
C MET A 129 9.13 14.88 -0.77
N GLY A 130 9.51 15.73 -1.72
CA GLY A 130 10.77 16.47 -1.67
C GLY A 130 11.97 15.53 -1.53
N ASN A 131 12.78 15.74 -0.49
CA ASN A 131 13.94 14.92 -0.17
C ASN A 131 13.64 13.69 0.70
N GLN A 132 12.37 13.42 1.02
CA GLN A 132 11.99 12.34 1.94
C GLN A 132 11.64 11.04 1.23
N ALA A 133 10.95 11.13 0.08
CA ALA A 133 10.53 9.96 -0.67
C ALA A 133 10.36 10.25 -2.17
N LEU A 134 10.63 9.23 -2.97
CA LEU A 134 10.36 9.17 -4.40
C LEU A 134 9.55 7.91 -4.69
N PHE A 135 8.46 8.06 -5.42
CA PHE A 135 7.57 6.98 -5.84
C PHE A 135 7.71 6.83 -7.34
N VAL A 136 7.90 5.59 -7.82
CA VAL A 136 8.13 5.31 -9.23
C VAL A 136 7.29 4.15 -9.74
N SER A 137 6.90 4.21 -11.01
CA SER A 137 6.15 3.14 -11.67
C SER A 137 6.53 2.96 -13.14
N ALA A 138 6.01 1.89 -13.72
CA ALA A 138 5.99 1.68 -15.17
C ALA A 138 4.54 1.47 -15.60
N GLY A 139 4.09 2.13 -16.66
CA GLY A 139 2.73 1.93 -17.18
C GLY A 139 1.62 2.58 -16.33
N GLY A 140 1.92 3.72 -15.70
CA GLY A 140 0.93 4.58 -15.04
C GLY A 140 0.29 4.00 -13.79
N TYR A 141 1.02 3.14 -13.06
CA TYR A 141 0.60 2.67 -11.73
C TYR A 141 0.91 3.75 -10.67
N HIS A 142 0.25 3.75 -9.50
CA HIS A 142 0.52 4.79 -8.49
C HIS A 142 1.97 4.71 -7.98
N HIS A 143 2.51 3.50 -7.77
CA HIS A 143 3.94 3.20 -7.65
C HIS A 143 4.17 1.69 -7.55
N HIS A 144 5.21 1.16 -8.20
CA HIS A 144 5.70 -0.21 -7.93
C HIS A 144 6.79 -0.21 -6.85
N MET A 145 7.54 0.89 -6.78
CA MET A 145 8.62 1.07 -5.80
C MET A 145 8.55 2.47 -5.23
N ALA A 146 8.82 2.58 -3.93
CA ALA A 146 9.14 3.85 -3.30
C ALA A 146 10.52 3.78 -2.66
N MET A 147 11.32 4.82 -2.83
CA MET A 147 12.61 5.00 -2.19
C MET A 147 12.47 6.12 -1.19
N ASN A 148 12.65 5.82 0.10
CA ASN A 148 12.51 6.79 1.18
C ASN A 148 13.69 6.75 2.16
N VAL A 149 13.87 7.84 2.90
CA VAL A 149 14.89 7.99 3.95
C VAL A 149 14.29 7.86 5.36
N TRP A 150 13.12 7.23 5.47
CA TRP A 150 12.43 7.03 6.75
C TRP A 150 13.06 5.85 7.50
N ASN A 151 13.16 5.99 8.83
CA ASN A 151 13.64 4.96 9.76
C ASN A 151 12.56 4.63 10.77
#